data_AF-X0YNJ1-F1
#
_entry.id   AF-X0YNJ1-F1
#
_cell.length_a   1.000
_cell.length_b   1.000
_cell.length_c   1.000
_cell.angle_alpha   90.00
_cell.angle_beta   90.00
_cell.angle_gamma   90.00
#
_symmetry.space_group_name_H-M   'P 1'
#
loop_
_entity.id
_entity.type
_entity.pdbx_description
1 polymer ?
#
loop_
_entity_poly.entity_id
_entity_poly.type
_entity_poly.pdbx_seq_one_letter_code
_entity_poly.pdbx_strand_id
1 'polypeptide(L)'
;DAMDFHGATQAYLWGIPITSFANLQYYTDHVFKVRQGELVKTTNREQKLGILTANATTPYILATVNLSETGPFVVDLPAGAIAGMIDDFWQRPVTDLGLPGPDEGKGAKYLITPPGYSGEKPSGYAVFESPTNNIFIGIRLLDADQEVADALQAKVGTYAYRDRNDPPKNTFPAPSAQYFFGPPRGMAYWERLHEILNREVVAERDRLFMAMLKRVGIEKGRPFDPDERQKKLLEEAAFVGEAMAKAND
;
A
#
# COMPACT_ATOMS: atom_id res chain seq x y z
N ASP A 1 9.85 21.41 -23.83
CA ASP A 1 10.38 21.54 -22.45
C ASP A 1 9.34 22.05 -21.47
N ALA A 2 8.84 23.28 -21.59
CA ALA A 2 7.82 23.81 -20.67
C ALA A 2 6.59 22.89 -20.49
N MET A 3 6.04 22.35 -21.58
CA MET A 3 4.90 21.42 -21.53
C MET A 3 5.22 20.12 -20.76
N ASP A 4 6.44 19.60 -20.89
CA ASP A 4 6.86 18.34 -20.27
C ASP A 4 7.18 18.57 -18.78
N PHE A 5 7.85 19.68 -18.46
CA PHE A 5 8.04 20.16 -17.10
C PHE A 5 6.71 20.32 -16.38
N HIS A 6 5.77 21.09 -16.93
CA HIS A 6 4.45 21.28 -16.29
C HIS A 6 3.68 19.95 -16.15
N GLY A 7 3.73 19.10 -17.18
CA GLY A 7 3.13 17.77 -17.12
C GLY A 7 3.71 16.89 -16.01
N ALA A 8 5.04 16.87 -15.87
CA ALA A 8 5.72 16.16 -14.80
C ALA A 8 5.37 16.77 -13.43
N THR A 9 5.40 18.09 -13.28
CA THR A 9 5.05 18.75 -12.01
C THR A 9 3.62 18.42 -11.55
N GLN A 10 2.65 18.36 -12.47
CA GLN A 10 1.28 17.93 -12.12
C GLN A 10 1.21 16.42 -11.82
N ALA A 11 1.96 15.59 -12.57
CA ALA A 11 2.06 14.16 -12.30
C ALA A 11 2.70 13.86 -10.93
N TYR A 12 3.60 14.73 -10.45
CA TYR A 12 4.16 14.63 -9.10
C TYR A 12 3.05 14.68 -8.04
N LEU A 13 2.16 15.68 -8.12
CA LEU A 13 1.05 15.83 -7.17
C LEU A 13 0.08 14.65 -7.25
N TRP A 14 -0.31 14.27 -8.48
CA TRP A 14 -1.19 13.13 -8.74
C TRP A 14 -0.62 11.83 -8.15
N GLY A 15 0.68 11.57 -8.32
CA GLY A 15 1.32 10.33 -7.92
C GLY A 15 1.67 10.23 -6.43
N ILE A 16 1.43 11.25 -5.61
CA ILE A 16 1.77 11.23 -4.17
C ILE A 16 1.18 10.01 -3.45
N PRO A 17 -0.13 9.70 -3.54
CA PRO A 17 -0.73 8.62 -2.75
C PRO A 17 -0.13 7.26 -3.09
N ILE A 18 -0.02 6.95 -4.39
CA ILE A 18 0.50 5.66 -4.86
C ILE A 18 1.98 5.49 -4.58
N THR A 19 2.76 6.57 -4.72
CA THR A 19 4.19 6.53 -4.46
C THR A 19 4.49 6.34 -2.98
N SER A 20 3.63 6.84 -2.08
CA SER A 20 3.74 6.61 -0.64
C SER A 20 3.57 5.13 -0.26
N PHE A 21 2.51 4.48 -0.75
CA PHE A 21 2.25 3.06 -0.47
C PHE A 21 3.27 2.16 -1.16
N ALA A 22 3.67 2.50 -2.39
CA ALA A 22 4.80 1.85 -3.05
C ALA A 22 6.11 2.04 -2.26
N ASN A 23 6.25 3.16 -1.52
CA ASN A 23 7.41 3.34 -0.65
C ASN A 23 7.46 2.36 0.50
N LEU A 24 6.36 2.22 1.22
CA LEU A 24 6.23 1.20 2.24
C LEU A 24 6.46 -0.21 1.69
N GLN A 25 5.87 -0.53 0.55
CA GLN A 25 6.00 -1.86 -0.05
C GLN A 25 7.45 -2.23 -0.37
N TYR A 26 8.25 -1.30 -0.90
CA TYR A 26 9.67 -1.57 -1.10
C TYR A 26 10.41 -1.91 0.20
N TYR A 27 10.09 -1.22 1.29
CA TYR A 27 10.68 -1.54 2.58
C TYR A 27 10.22 -2.92 3.05
N THR A 28 8.93 -3.26 2.95
CA THR A 28 8.45 -4.59 3.34
C THR A 28 9.11 -5.70 2.52
N ASP A 29 9.22 -5.51 1.21
CA ASP A 29 9.62 -6.57 0.28
C ASP A 29 11.14 -6.71 0.18
N HIS A 30 11.88 -5.60 0.19
CA HIS A 30 13.32 -5.61 -0.11
C HIS A 30 14.22 -5.34 1.10
N VAL A 31 13.73 -4.59 2.09
CA VAL A 31 14.53 -4.21 3.27
C VAL A 31 14.20 -5.12 4.44
N PHE A 32 12.93 -5.21 4.82
CA PHE A 32 12.45 -6.10 5.88
C PHE A 32 12.35 -7.54 5.39
N LYS A 33 12.14 -7.74 4.07
CA LYS A 33 12.06 -9.03 3.40
C LYS A 33 11.01 -9.95 4.03
N VAL A 34 9.87 -9.35 4.36
CA VAL A 34 8.72 -10.09 4.88
C VAL A 34 7.92 -10.67 3.70
N ARG A 35 7.19 -11.76 3.94
CA ARG A 35 6.32 -12.33 2.90
C ARG A 35 5.16 -11.38 2.58
N GLN A 36 4.57 -11.53 1.39
CA GLN A 36 3.36 -10.81 0.98
C GLN A 36 2.26 -10.96 2.06
N GLY A 37 1.77 -9.83 2.56
CA GLY A 37 0.73 -9.77 3.58
C GLY A 37 1.18 -10.11 5.01
N GLU A 38 2.47 -10.31 5.28
CA GLU A 38 2.97 -10.42 6.66
C GLU A 38 2.78 -9.08 7.38
N LEU A 39 2.12 -9.16 8.54
CA LEU A 39 1.70 -7.99 9.30
C LEU A 39 2.86 -7.43 10.15
N VAL A 40 3.52 -6.37 9.68
CA VAL A 40 4.61 -5.70 10.42
C VAL A 40 4.03 -4.89 11.59
N LYS A 41 4.50 -5.16 12.81
CA LYS A 41 4.03 -4.51 14.05
C LYS A 41 4.97 -3.40 14.49
N THR A 42 4.42 -2.22 14.75
CA THR A 42 5.16 -1.08 15.34
C THR A 42 4.49 -0.64 16.65
N THR A 43 5.24 -0.73 17.75
CA THR A 43 4.72 -0.48 19.11
C THR A 43 5.30 0.77 19.74
N ASN A 44 6.59 1.03 19.54
CA ASN A 44 7.27 2.15 20.17
C ASN A 44 7.49 3.34 19.23
N ARG A 45 7.88 4.48 19.81
CA ARG A 45 8.11 5.72 19.06
C ARG A 45 9.12 5.56 17.94
N GLU A 46 10.25 4.90 18.21
CA GLU A 46 11.35 4.74 17.25
C GLU A 46 10.90 3.95 16.01
N GLN A 47 10.17 2.86 16.20
CA GLN A 47 9.59 2.05 15.14
C GLN A 47 8.53 2.81 14.31
N LYS A 48 7.88 3.81 14.90
CA LYS A 48 6.84 4.61 14.26
C LYS A 48 7.37 5.87 13.57
N LEU A 49 8.65 6.24 13.73
CA LEU A 49 9.22 7.46 13.12
C LEU A 49 9.12 7.46 11.60
N GLY A 50 9.10 6.28 10.98
CA GLY A 50 8.91 6.14 9.55
C GLY A 50 7.47 6.36 9.08
N ILE A 51 6.46 6.30 9.96
CA ILE A 51 5.05 6.40 9.59
C ILE A 51 4.64 7.88 9.54
N LEU A 52 4.15 8.33 8.38
CA LEU A 52 3.66 9.69 8.22
C LEU A 52 2.48 9.95 9.17
N THR A 53 2.59 11.01 10.00
CA THR A 53 1.55 11.43 10.96
C THR A 53 1.06 10.32 11.91
N ALA A 54 1.99 9.46 12.35
CA ALA A 54 1.67 8.32 13.21
C ALA A 54 0.99 8.74 14.54
N ASN A 55 -0.01 7.97 14.96
CA ASN A 55 -0.51 8.02 16.33
C ASN A 55 0.55 7.48 17.30
N ALA A 56 0.81 8.23 18.37
CA ALA A 56 1.74 7.88 19.43
C ALA A 56 1.24 6.72 20.32
N THR A 57 -0.07 6.52 20.48
CA THR A 57 -0.61 5.67 21.56
C THR A 57 -0.95 4.24 21.11
N THR A 58 -1.56 4.04 19.94
CA THR A 58 -2.00 2.71 19.50
C THR A 58 -0.94 2.02 18.64
N PRO A 59 -0.59 0.74 18.88
CA PRO A 59 0.25 -0.02 17.95
C PRO A 59 -0.33 -0.03 16.53
N TYR A 60 0.54 0.00 15.51
CA TYR A 60 0.14 -0.23 14.12
C TYR A 60 0.59 -1.60 13.66
N ILE A 61 -0.29 -2.28 12.94
CA ILE A 61 0.01 -3.56 12.32
C ILE A 61 -0.36 -3.42 10.84
N LEU A 62 0.67 -3.37 9.99
CA LEU A 62 0.55 -2.98 8.60
C LEU A 62 1.09 -4.07 7.68
N ALA A 63 0.45 -4.26 6.53
CA ALA A 63 0.99 -5.07 5.45
C ALA A 63 0.69 -4.45 4.09
N THR A 64 1.45 -4.88 3.09
CA THR A 64 1.12 -4.66 1.68
C THR A 64 1.03 -6.02 0.98
N VAL A 65 0.25 -6.09 -0.08
CA VAL A 65 0.06 -7.30 -0.89
C VAL A 65 0.03 -6.93 -2.36
N ASN A 66 0.78 -7.65 -3.20
CA ASN A 66 0.61 -7.66 -4.66
C ASN A 66 -0.32 -8.82 -5.09
N LEU A 67 -1.58 -8.52 -5.40
CA LEU A 67 -2.60 -9.49 -5.82
C LEU A 67 -2.32 -10.10 -7.19
N SER A 68 -1.50 -9.45 -8.02
CA SER A 68 -1.07 -10.04 -9.31
C SER A 68 -0.13 -11.24 -9.12
N GLU A 69 0.56 -11.32 -7.98
CA GLU A 69 1.47 -12.42 -7.63
C GLU A 69 0.79 -13.47 -6.73
N THR A 70 -0.02 -13.02 -5.77
CA THR A 70 -0.69 -13.91 -4.80
C THR A 70 -1.99 -14.50 -5.34
N GLY A 71 -2.65 -13.82 -6.29
CA GLY A 71 -4.04 -14.06 -6.64
C GLY A 71 -4.99 -13.48 -5.57
N PRO A 72 -6.20 -14.05 -5.41
CA PRO A 72 -7.08 -13.67 -4.29
C PRO A 72 -6.37 -13.85 -2.95
N PHE A 73 -6.52 -12.89 -2.06
CA PHE A 73 -5.84 -12.84 -0.77
C PHE A 73 -6.85 -12.79 0.37
N VAL A 74 -6.57 -13.53 1.45
CA VAL A 74 -7.45 -13.67 2.61
C VAL A 74 -6.94 -12.84 3.77
N VAL A 75 -7.84 -12.09 4.40
CA VAL A 75 -7.66 -11.50 5.73
C VAL A 75 -8.67 -12.17 6.67
N ASP A 76 -8.17 -12.95 7.61
CA ASP A 76 -8.93 -13.81 8.52
C ASP A 76 -8.94 -13.18 9.92
N LEU A 77 -10.07 -12.58 10.28
CA LEU A 77 -10.22 -11.86 11.54
C LEU A 77 -11.02 -12.66 12.56
N PRO A 78 -10.50 -12.81 13.80
CA PRO A 78 -11.28 -13.31 14.92
C PRO A 78 -12.32 -12.27 15.37
N ALA A 79 -13.35 -12.73 16.09
CA ALA A 79 -14.22 -11.82 16.84
C ALA A 79 -13.41 -11.05 17.90
N GLY A 80 -13.61 -9.75 18.00
CA GLY A 80 -12.94 -8.91 19.00
C GLY A 80 -12.81 -7.44 18.62
N ALA A 81 -12.15 -6.69 19.51
CA ALA A 81 -11.96 -5.24 19.39
C ALA A 81 -10.83 -4.90 18.39
N ILE A 82 -11.08 -5.14 17.11
CA ILE A 82 -10.21 -4.77 16.00
C ILE A 82 -10.88 -3.62 15.23
N ALA A 83 -10.09 -2.64 14.81
CA ALA A 83 -10.47 -1.71 13.75
C ALA A 83 -9.37 -1.66 12.70
N GLY A 84 -9.76 -1.71 11.44
CA GLY A 84 -8.81 -1.66 10.34
C GLY A 84 -9.46 -1.31 9.03
N MET A 85 -8.64 -1.32 8.00
CA MET A 85 -9.03 -1.05 6.63
C MET A 85 -8.21 -1.90 5.67
N ILE A 86 -8.79 -2.10 4.50
CA ILE A 86 -8.08 -2.49 3.29
C ILE A 86 -8.26 -1.36 2.29
N ASP A 87 -7.15 -0.79 1.87
CA ASP A 87 -7.11 0.28 0.88
C ASP A 87 -6.45 -0.21 -0.40
N ASP A 88 -6.88 0.36 -1.51
CA ASP A 88 -6.18 0.23 -2.78
C ASP A 88 -4.89 1.07 -2.75
N PHE A 89 -4.03 0.92 -3.76
CA PHE A 89 -2.75 1.65 -3.77
C PHE A 89 -2.88 3.14 -4.08
N TRP A 90 -4.06 3.63 -4.46
CA TRP A 90 -4.37 5.05 -4.49
C TRP A 90 -4.91 5.57 -3.15
N GLN A 91 -4.81 4.77 -2.07
CA GLN A 91 -5.31 5.05 -0.72
C GLN A 91 -6.83 5.28 -0.66
N ARG A 92 -7.57 4.58 -1.53
CA ARG A 92 -9.04 4.58 -1.50
C ARG A 92 -9.52 3.35 -0.75
N PRO A 93 -10.59 3.47 0.06
CA PRO A 93 -11.12 2.32 0.79
C PRO A 93 -11.67 1.26 -0.16
N VAL A 94 -11.24 0.01 0.07
CA VAL A 94 -11.84 -1.19 -0.51
C VAL A 94 -12.89 -1.75 0.45
N THR A 95 -12.52 -1.91 1.72
CA THR A 95 -13.44 -2.27 2.82
C THR A 95 -12.83 -1.91 4.17
N ASP A 96 -13.68 -1.57 5.13
CA ASP A 96 -13.32 -1.53 6.54
C ASP A 96 -13.27 -2.96 7.14
N LEU A 97 -12.56 -3.10 8.25
CA LEU A 97 -12.31 -4.36 8.96
C LEU A 97 -12.63 -4.25 10.45
N GLY A 98 -13.17 -5.31 11.03
CA GLY A 98 -13.47 -5.40 12.47
C GLY A 98 -14.74 -4.61 12.82
N LEU A 99 -14.68 -3.86 13.92
CA LEU A 99 -15.81 -3.05 14.43
C LEU A 99 -16.42 -2.08 13.40
N PRO A 100 -15.65 -1.31 12.61
CA PRO A 100 -16.22 -0.48 11.56
C PRO A 100 -16.58 -1.25 10.28
N GLY A 101 -16.11 -2.50 10.15
CA GLY A 101 -16.27 -3.32 8.96
C GLY A 101 -17.62 -4.05 8.90
N PRO A 102 -17.89 -4.73 7.77
CA PRO A 102 -19.07 -5.56 7.59
C PRO A 102 -19.21 -6.69 8.63
N ASP A 103 -18.12 -7.10 9.28
CA ASP A 103 -18.16 -8.10 10.35
C ASP A 103 -18.63 -7.55 11.70
N GLU A 104 -18.70 -6.23 11.88
CA GLU A 104 -19.13 -5.56 13.12
C GLU A 104 -18.39 -6.07 14.38
N GLY A 105 -17.13 -6.49 14.22
CA GLY A 105 -16.30 -7.09 15.27
C GLY A 105 -16.65 -8.54 15.63
N LYS A 106 -17.55 -9.19 14.89
CA LYS A 106 -17.93 -10.61 15.07
C LYS A 106 -16.94 -11.56 14.38
N GLY A 107 -15.95 -11.02 13.65
CA GLY A 107 -14.97 -11.78 12.90
C GLY A 107 -15.50 -12.23 11.55
N ALA A 108 -14.60 -12.27 10.56
CA ALA A 108 -14.92 -12.72 9.21
C ALA A 108 -13.65 -13.13 8.46
N LYS A 109 -13.85 -13.92 7.40
CA LYS A 109 -12.84 -14.14 6.37
C LYS A 109 -13.13 -13.20 5.21
N TYR A 110 -12.27 -12.22 5.01
CA TYR A 110 -12.32 -11.33 3.86
C TYR A 110 -11.51 -11.95 2.73
N LEU A 111 -12.08 -12.00 1.53
CA LEU A 111 -11.38 -12.41 0.31
C LEU A 111 -11.25 -11.20 -0.61
N ILE A 112 -10.03 -10.70 -0.76
CA ILE A 112 -9.73 -9.57 -1.64
C ILE A 112 -9.21 -10.11 -2.97
N THR A 113 -9.87 -9.74 -4.05
CA THR A 113 -9.60 -10.24 -5.39
C THR A 113 -8.88 -9.19 -6.23
N PRO A 114 -7.99 -9.60 -7.16
CA PRO A 114 -7.34 -8.67 -8.08
C PRO A 114 -8.35 -8.03 -9.04
N PRO A 115 -8.00 -6.90 -9.68
CA PRO A 115 -8.85 -6.24 -10.67
C PRO A 115 -9.32 -7.21 -11.77
N GLY A 116 -10.63 -7.25 -12.04
CA GLY A 116 -11.19 -8.10 -13.10
C GLY A 116 -11.18 -9.59 -12.80
N TYR A 117 -11.11 -10.00 -11.53
CA TYR A 117 -11.13 -11.40 -11.14
C TYR A 117 -12.45 -12.08 -11.52
N SER A 118 -12.35 -13.18 -12.27
CA SER A 118 -13.49 -13.98 -12.75
C SER A 118 -13.57 -15.39 -12.15
N GLY A 119 -12.74 -15.67 -11.14
CA GLY A 119 -12.74 -16.97 -10.48
C GLY A 119 -13.84 -17.13 -9.42
N GLU A 120 -13.73 -18.19 -8.63
CA GLU A 120 -14.74 -18.57 -7.64
C GLU A 120 -14.85 -17.56 -6.49
N LYS A 121 -16.08 -17.30 -6.07
CA LYS A 121 -16.41 -16.51 -4.88
C LYS A 121 -16.98 -17.47 -3.82
N PRO A 122 -16.10 -18.09 -3.00
CA PRO A 122 -16.49 -19.17 -2.09
C PRO A 122 -17.47 -18.70 -1.01
N SER A 123 -18.39 -19.59 -0.61
CA SER A 123 -19.26 -19.36 0.54
C SER A 123 -18.44 -19.20 1.84
N GLY A 124 -18.91 -18.35 2.74
CA GLY A 124 -18.25 -18.11 4.03
C GLY A 124 -17.14 -17.04 3.99
N TYR A 125 -16.98 -16.35 2.86
CA TYR A 125 -16.09 -15.21 2.71
C TYR A 125 -16.87 -13.93 2.39
N ALA A 126 -16.46 -12.81 2.97
CA ALA A 126 -16.85 -11.48 2.51
C ALA A 126 -15.92 -11.08 1.36
N VAL A 127 -16.43 -11.07 0.12
CA VAL A 127 -15.61 -10.91 -1.09
C VAL A 127 -15.63 -9.47 -1.57
N PHE A 128 -14.44 -8.89 -1.76
CA PHE A 128 -14.26 -7.55 -2.31
C PHE A 128 -13.26 -7.59 -3.47
N GLU A 129 -13.47 -6.74 -4.48
CA GLU A 129 -12.52 -6.57 -5.59
C GLU A 129 -11.73 -5.28 -5.37
N SER A 130 -10.40 -5.38 -5.45
CA SER A 130 -9.53 -4.20 -5.46
C SER A 130 -9.46 -3.62 -6.87
N PRO A 131 -9.58 -2.30 -7.05
CA PRO A 131 -9.38 -1.66 -8.35
C PRO A 131 -7.89 -1.54 -8.75
N THR A 132 -6.96 -1.86 -7.84
CA THR A 132 -5.51 -1.93 -8.08
C THR A 132 -4.98 -3.34 -7.78
N ASN A 133 -3.84 -3.69 -8.39
CA ASN A 133 -3.16 -4.96 -8.13
C ASN A 133 -2.58 -5.00 -6.71
N ASN A 134 -2.09 -3.87 -6.20
CA ASN A 134 -1.54 -3.81 -4.86
C ASN A 134 -2.58 -3.25 -3.88
N ILE A 135 -2.58 -3.78 -2.66
CA ILE A 135 -3.44 -3.35 -1.56
C ILE A 135 -2.63 -3.12 -0.29
N PHE A 136 -3.11 -2.21 0.54
CA PHE A 136 -2.61 -1.96 1.88
C PHE A 136 -3.60 -2.55 2.89
N ILE A 137 -3.08 -3.17 3.94
CA ILE A 137 -3.85 -3.68 5.08
C ILE A 137 -3.34 -2.95 6.32
N GLY A 138 -4.24 -2.29 7.03
CA GLY A 138 -3.94 -1.66 8.31
C GLY A 138 -4.90 -2.15 9.37
N ILE A 139 -4.40 -2.65 10.49
CA ILE A 139 -5.22 -3.01 11.65
C ILE A 139 -4.66 -2.39 12.93
N ARG A 140 -5.58 -2.07 13.85
CA ARG A 140 -5.31 -1.67 15.22
C ARG A 140 -6.09 -2.58 16.16
N LEU A 141 -5.43 -2.94 17.25
CA LEU A 141 -6.05 -3.61 18.39
C LEU A 141 -6.50 -2.51 19.35
N LEU A 142 -7.78 -2.56 19.74
CA LEU A 142 -8.40 -1.48 20.51
C LEU A 142 -8.57 -1.82 21.99
N ASP A 143 -8.28 -3.06 22.39
CA ASP A 143 -8.31 -3.44 23.79
C ASP A 143 -7.17 -2.72 24.55
N ALA A 144 -7.50 -2.20 25.73
CA ALA A 144 -6.55 -1.51 26.59
C ALA A 144 -5.65 -2.50 27.36
N ASP A 145 -6.12 -3.74 27.54
CA ASP A 145 -5.34 -4.82 28.11
C ASP A 145 -4.44 -5.42 27.02
N GLN A 146 -3.12 -5.30 27.23
CA GLN A 146 -2.12 -5.75 26.27
C GLN A 146 -2.14 -7.27 26.08
N GLU A 147 -2.43 -8.06 27.12
CA GLU A 147 -2.51 -9.52 27.01
C GLU A 147 -3.70 -9.95 26.16
N VAL A 148 -4.85 -9.28 26.35
CA VAL A 148 -6.06 -9.50 25.54
C VAL A 148 -5.81 -9.10 24.09
N ALA A 149 -5.18 -7.94 23.87
CA ALA A 149 -4.81 -7.47 22.54
C ALA A 149 -3.85 -8.46 21.83
N ASP A 150 -2.80 -8.93 22.50
CA ASP A 150 -1.84 -9.86 21.91
C ASP A 150 -2.45 -11.25 21.65
N ALA A 151 -3.35 -11.72 22.53
CA ALA A 151 -4.10 -12.96 22.31
C ALA A 151 -5.06 -12.86 21.12
N LEU A 152 -5.65 -11.69 20.89
CA LEU A 152 -6.46 -11.40 19.70
C LEU A 152 -5.60 -11.33 18.44
N GLN A 153 -4.46 -10.63 18.52
CA GLN A 153 -3.49 -10.51 17.43
C GLN A 153 -3.01 -11.88 16.92
N ALA A 154 -2.69 -12.80 17.84
CA ALA A 154 -2.19 -14.13 17.49
C ALA A 154 -3.16 -14.97 16.64
N LYS A 155 -4.44 -14.59 16.60
CA LYS A 155 -5.50 -15.25 15.83
C LYS A 155 -5.75 -14.61 14.46
N VAL A 156 -5.14 -13.46 14.16
CA VAL A 156 -5.25 -12.79 12.86
C VAL A 156 -4.44 -13.53 11.80
N GLY A 157 -5.10 -13.95 10.72
CA GLY A 157 -4.48 -14.62 9.58
C GLY A 157 -4.44 -13.75 8.34
N THR A 158 -3.34 -13.81 7.59
CA THR A 158 -3.20 -13.17 6.27
C THR A 158 -2.46 -14.11 5.33
N TYR A 159 -3.10 -14.51 4.24
CA TYR A 159 -2.55 -15.53 3.34
C TYR A 159 -3.17 -15.48 1.94
N ALA A 160 -2.45 -15.97 0.93
CA ALA A 160 -3.04 -16.14 -0.39
C ALA A 160 -4.14 -17.22 -0.32
N TYR A 161 -5.26 -17.04 -1.01
CA TYR A 161 -6.39 -17.97 -0.98
C TYR A 161 -6.00 -19.39 -1.39
N ARG A 162 -4.99 -19.53 -2.26
CA ARG A 162 -4.42 -20.84 -2.64
C ARG A 162 -3.85 -21.63 -1.44
N ASP A 163 -3.44 -20.97 -0.38
CA ASP A 163 -2.81 -21.56 0.80
C ASP A 163 -3.81 -21.82 1.96
N ARG A 164 -5.11 -21.56 1.75
CA ARG A 164 -6.15 -21.60 2.80
C ARG A 164 -6.29 -22.90 3.60
N ASN A 165 -5.82 -24.02 3.06
CA ASN A 165 -5.89 -25.31 3.75
C ASN A 165 -4.75 -25.51 4.76
N ASP A 166 -3.65 -24.78 4.59
CA ASP A 166 -2.49 -24.75 5.51
C ASP A 166 -1.85 -23.35 5.48
N PRO A 167 -2.54 -22.34 6.05
CA PRO A 167 -2.11 -20.96 5.89
C PRO A 167 -0.82 -20.68 6.69
N PRO A 168 0.11 -19.87 6.15
CA PRO A 168 1.26 -19.41 6.92
C PRO A 168 0.82 -18.62 8.16
N LYS A 169 1.53 -18.81 9.26
CA LYS A 169 1.29 -18.07 10.51
C LYS A 169 1.96 -16.71 10.46
N ASN A 170 1.24 -15.67 10.88
CA ASN A 170 1.83 -14.36 11.13
C ASN A 170 2.77 -14.41 12.34
N THR A 171 3.94 -13.80 12.19
CA THR A 171 4.97 -13.65 13.23
C THR A 171 5.04 -12.23 13.80
N PHE A 172 4.40 -11.27 13.13
CA PHE A 172 4.34 -9.87 13.52
C PHE A 172 5.71 -9.21 13.72
N PRO A 173 6.60 -9.26 12.71
CA PRO A 173 7.94 -8.73 12.86
C PRO A 173 7.90 -7.22 13.09
N ALA A 174 8.87 -6.72 13.86
CA ALA A 174 9.15 -5.29 13.91
C ALA A 174 9.93 -4.87 12.64
N PRO A 175 9.89 -3.59 12.25
CA PRO A 175 10.79 -3.06 11.21
C PRO A 175 12.25 -3.39 11.52
N SER A 176 12.97 -3.97 10.56
CA SER A 176 14.38 -4.34 10.74
C SER A 176 15.37 -3.21 10.44
N ALA A 177 14.87 -2.08 9.92
CA ALA A 177 15.65 -0.91 9.57
C ALA A 177 14.81 0.37 9.71
N GLN A 178 15.47 1.53 9.71
CA GLN A 178 14.80 2.80 9.51
C GLN A 178 14.15 2.84 8.12
N TYR A 179 12.97 3.44 8.04
CA TYR A 179 12.15 3.49 6.84
C TYR A 179 11.35 4.78 6.79
N PHE A 180 10.74 5.04 5.63
CA PHE A 180 9.85 6.18 5.45
C PHE A 180 8.62 5.78 4.64
N PHE A 181 7.46 5.86 5.29
CA PHE A 181 6.13 5.62 4.75
C PHE A 181 5.55 6.93 4.19
N GLY A 182 6.26 7.47 3.21
CA GLY A 182 5.92 8.66 2.44
C GLY A 182 6.62 8.57 1.08
N PRO A 183 6.23 9.39 0.09
CA PRO A 183 6.92 9.39 -1.20
C PRO A 183 8.41 9.76 -0.99
N PRO A 184 9.36 9.08 -1.66
CA PRO A 184 10.75 9.50 -1.65
C PRO A 184 10.91 10.84 -2.37
N ARG A 185 12.07 11.47 -2.23
CA ARG A 185 12.33 12.82 -2.75
C ARG A 185 13.28 12.79 -3.95
N GLY A 186 13.25 13.84 -4.77
CA GLY A 186 14.11 13.96 -5.94
C GLY A 186 13.87 12.83 -6.95
N MET A 187 14.93 12.34 -7.62
CA MET A 187 14.81 11.31 -8.66
C MET A 187 14.22 9.99 -8.14
N ALA A 188 14.47 9.64 -6.88
CA ALA A 188 13.92 8.43 -6.27
C ALA A 188 12.37 8.42 -6.26
N TYR A 189 11.72 9.59 -6.25
CA TYR A 189 10.27 9.70 -6.46
C TYR A 189 9.85 9.09 -7.79
N TRP A 190 10.53 9.48 -8.88
CA TRP A 190 10.20 9.05 -10.24
C TRP A 190 10.53 7.59 -10.48
N GLU A 191 11.64 7.11 -9.91
CA GLU A 191 11.99 5.68 -9.91
C GLU A 191 10.88 4.86 -9.25
N ARG A 192 10.43 5.28 -8.06
CA ARG A 192 9.37 4.56 -7.33
C ARG A 192 8.02 4.65 -8.04
N LEU A 193 7.66 5.83 -8.56
CA LEU A 193 6.42 6.00 -9.33
C LEU A 193 6.45 5.10 -10.59
N HIS A 194 7.56 5.07 -11.32
CA HIS A 194 7.71 4.21 -12.48
C HIS A 194 7.57 2.72 -12.11
N GLU A 195 8.23 2.30 -11.03
CA GLU A 195 8.18 0.92 -10.54
C GLU A 195 6.73 0.48 -10.24
N ILE A 196 5.97 1.28 -9.49
CA ILE A 196 4.60 0.91 -9.13
C ILE A 196 3.65 0.95 -10.33
N LEU A 197 3.79 1.93 -11.23
CA LEU A 197 2.98 1.98 -12.47
C LEU A 197 3.21 0.78 -13.38
N ASN A 198 4.40 0.16 -13.32
CA ASN A 198 4.67 -1.10 -14.01
C ASN A 198 3.94 -2.31 -13.41
N ARG A 199 3.70 -2.29 -12.09
CA ARG A 199 2.99 -3.37 -11.37
C ARG A 199 1.48 -3.16 -11.28
N GLU A 200 0.98 -1.99 -11.66
CA GLU A 200 -0.43 -1.63 -11.53
C GLU A 200 -1.25 -1.69 -12.82
N VAL A 201 -2.57 -1.76 -12.69
CA VAL A 201 -3.48 -1.51 -13.82
C VAL A 201 -3.54 -0.01 -14.12
N VAL A 202 -3.77 0.36 -15.39
CA VAL A 202 -4.01 1.76 -15.77
C VAL A 202 -5.51 2.01 -15.79
N ALA A 203 -6.03 2.70 -14.79
CA ALA A 203 -7.43 3.10 -14.77
C ALA A 203 -7.70 4.23 -15.78
N GLU A 204 -8.94 4.30 -16.29
CA GLU A 204 -9.32 5.29 -17.30
C GLU A 204 -9.03 6.73 -16.87
N ARG A 205 -9.30 7.05 -15.60
CA ARG A 205 -9.06 8.38 -15.00
C ARG A 205 -7.58 8.81 -15.02
N ASP A 206 -6.66 7.85 -15.11
CA ASP A 206 -5.22 8.08 -14.96
C ASP A 206 -4.50 8.21 -16.32
N ARG A 207 -5.19 7.92 -17.44
CA ARG A 207 -4.59 7.84 -18.78
C ARG A 207 -3.93 9.12 -19.24
N LEU A 208 -4.48 10.27 -18.86
CA LEU A 208 -3.88 11.56 -19.21
C LEU A 208 -2.55 11.75 -18.48
N PHE A 209 -2.46 11.41 -17.20
CA PHE A 209 -1.19 11.45 -16.45
C PHE A 209 -0.16 10.49 -17.03
N MET A 210 -0.57 9.29 -17.44
CA MET A 210 0.30 8.34 -18.16
C MET A 210 0.85 8.94 -19.46
N ALA A 211 0.02 9.66 -20.23
CA ALA A 211 0.46 10.36 -21.44
C ALA A 211 1.42 11.51 -21.11
N MET A 212 1.23 12.22 -19.99
CA MET A 212 2.16 13.26 -19.54
C MET A 212 3.53 12.67 -19.19
N LEU A 213 3.54 11.59 -18.41
CA LEU A 213 4.72 10.87 -17.94
C LEU A 213 5.55 10.27 -19.08
N LYS A 214 4.90 9.79 -20.14
CA LYS A 214 5.58 9.26 -21.33
C LYS A 214 6.56 10.26 -21.96
N ARG A 215 6.24 11.55 -21.93
CA ARG A 215 7.08 12.62 -22.51
C ARG A 215 8.40 12.83 -21.75
N VAL A 216 8.43 12.39 -20.49
CA VAL A 216 9.59 12.45 -19.59
C VAL A 216 10.19 11.08 -19.30
N GLY A 217 9.95 10.09 -20.18
CA GLY A 217 10.64 8.79 -20.12
C GLY A 217 9.99 7.76 -19.20
N ILE A 218 8.81 8.05 -18.64
CA ILE A 218 8.07 7.11 -17.79
C ILE A 218 6.92 6.51 -18.60
N GLU A 219 7.10 5.26 -19.03
CA GLU A 219 6.09 4.50 -19.79
C GLU A 219 5.97 3.09 -19.20
N LYS A 220 4.73 2.65 -18.95
CA LYS A 220 4.45 1.29 -18.48
C LYS A 220 4.96 0.26 -19.49
N GLY A 221 5.64 -0.78 -18.99
CA GLY A 221 6.22 -1.85 -19.79
C GLY A 221 7.54 -1.49 -20.46
N ARG A 222 8.12 -0.33 -20.17
CA ARG A 222 9.45 0.07 -20.63
C ARG A 222 10.39 0.33 -19.45
N PRO A 223 11.71 0.17 -19.61
CA PRO A 223 12.67 0.58 -18.59
C PRO A 223 12.61 2.08 -18.32
N PHE A 224 12.91 2.48 -17.09
CA PHE A 224 13.18 3.88 -16.75
C PHE A 224 14.64 4.20 -17.03
N ASP A 225 14.89 4.74 -18.21
CA ASP A 225 16.21 5.19 -18.67
C ASP A 225 16.08 6.60 -19.28
N PRO A 226 15.82 7.63 -18.45
CA PRO A 226 15.60 8.98 -18.95
C PRO A 226 16.88 9.55 -19.54
N ASP A 227 16.78 10.24 -20.68
CA ASP A 227 17.91 10.98 -21.24
C ASP A 227 18.27 12.21 -20.37
N GLU A 228 19.41 12.86 -20.65
CA GLU A 228 19.89 14.02 -19.88
C GLU A 228 18.87 15.16 -19.82
N ARG A 229 18.09 15.35 -20.89
CA ARG A 229 17.03 16.36 -20.92
C ARG A 229 15.89 15.96 -19.98
N GLN A 230 15.45 14.72 -20.02
CA GLN A 230 14.38 14.18 -19.19
C GLN A 230 14.77 14.18 -17.71
N LYS A 231 16.01 13.77 -17.37
CA LYS A 231 16.54 13.85 -16.00
C LYS A 231 16.42 15.26 -15.43
N LYS A 232 16.89 16.26 -16.18
CA LYS A 232 16.80 17.67 -15.76
C LYS A 232 15.36 18.11 -15.50
N LEU A 233 14.44 17.75 -16.40
CA LEU A 233 13.02 18.10 -16.25
C LEU A 233 12.38 17.42 -15.03
N LEU A 234 12.71 16.15 -14.79
CA LEU A 234 12.21 15.37 -13.66
C LEU A 234 12.76 15.90 -12.31
N GLU A 235 14.03 16.28 -12.25
CA GLU A 235 14.62 16.91 -11.06
C GLU A 235 13.93 18.24 -10.72
N GLU A 236 13.74 19.10 -11.72
CA GLU A 236 13.05 20.38 -11.55
C GLU A 236 11.58 20.17 -11.16
N ALA A 237 10.89 19.23 -11.81
CA ALA A 237 9.51 18.90 -11.51
C ALA A 237 9.33 18.30 -10.11
N ALA A 238 10.27 17.49 -9.62
CA ALA A 238 10.25 17.00 -8.25
C ALA A 238 10.44 18.13 -7.24
N PHE A 239 11.36 19.06 -7.49
CA PHE A 239 11.59 20.21 -6.62
C PHE A 239 10.35 21.10 -6.53
N VAL A 240 9.79 21.49 -7.67
CA VAL A 240 8.61 22.37 -7.73
C VAL A 240 7.35 21.63 -7.25
N GLY A 241 7.15 20.38 -7.68
CA GLY A 241 6.01 19.56 -7.26
C GLY A 241 5.97 19.34 -5.75
N GLU A 242 7.12 19.11 -5.12
CA GLU A 242 7.21 18.98 -3.66
C GLU A 242 6.86 20.32 -2.96
N ALA A 243 7.32 21.45 -3.51
CA ALA A 243 6.96 22.76 -2.97
C ALA A 243 5.46 23.04 -3.11
N MET A 244 4.85 22.68 -4.25
CA MET A 244 3.41 22.78 -4.46
C MET A 244 2.63 21.89 -3.49
N ALA A 245 3.06 20.64 -3.27
CA ALA A 245 2.42 19.73 -2.33
C ALA A 245 2.37 20.28 -0.91
N LYS A 246 3.42 21.01 -0.49
CA LYS A 246 3.47 21.67 0.82
C LYS A 246 2.61 22.92 0.92
N ALA A 247 2.39 23.60 -0.20
CA ALA A 247 1.59 24.82 -0.28
C ALA A 247 0.12 24.56 -0.62
N ASN A 248 -0.24 23.32 -0.90
CA ASN A 248 -1.59 22.91 -1.22
C ASN A 248 -2.38 22.73 0.09
N ASP A 249 -3.05 23.81 0.52
CA ASP A 249 -3.98 23.83 1.65
C ASP A 249 -5.29 23.08 1.35
#